data_AF-A0AA96Z7B8-F1
#
_entry.id   AF-A0AA96Z7B8-F1
#
_cell.length_a   1.000
_cell.length_b   1.000
_cell.length_c   1.000
_cell.angle_alpha   90.00
_cell.angle_beta   90.00
_cell.angle_gamma   90.00
#
_symmetry.space_group_name_H-M   'P 1'
#
loop_
_entity.id
_entity.type
_entity.pdbx_description
1 polymer ?
#
loop_
_entity_poly.entity_id
_entity_poly.type
_entity_poly.pdbx_seq_one_letter_code
_entity_poly.pdbx_strand_id
1 'polypeptide(L)'
;MKSKLNIFIVVLMVIGLLVSCNDSSENMPDELSIQEKIEFLESGEWLSENGDNEPNVMYTFSKGKRFNSYKSEGVWHEGSTTSSANYMAEENLLTMDFYFGNVYTYNVEFSCDYNIIKFFKDDKLADTLYKRNSNYKDCLK
;
A
#
# COMPACT_ATOMS: atom_id res chain seq x y z
N MET A 1 -65.39 29.41 -9.82
CA MET A 1 -63.97 29.74 -9.59
C MET A 1 -63.27 28.47 -9.15
N LYS A 2 -62.20 28.09 -9.85
CA LYS A 2 -61.46 26.83 -9.69
C LYS A 2 -60.63 26.86 -8.40
N SER A 3 -60.61 25.77 -7.64
CA SER A 3 -59.36 25.23 -7.09
C SER A 3 -59.62 23.79 -6.62
N LYS A 4 -58.90 22.86 -7.24
CA LYS A 4 -58.92 21.43 -6.92
C LYS A 4 -58.06 21.24 -5.67
N LEU A 5 -58.64 20.68 -4.61
CA LEU A 5 -57.86 20.27 -3.43
C LEU A 5 -57.24 18.89 -3.73
N ASN A 6 -55.93 18.90 -4.00
CA ASN A 6 -55.14 17.72 -4.30
C ASN A 6 -55.08 16.78 -3.08
N ILE A 7 -55.43 15.52 -3.31
CA ILE A 7 -55.01 14.36 -2.52
C ILE A 7 -53.60 14.01 -2.96
N PHE A 8 -52.62 13.88 -2.04
CA PHE A 8 -51.54 12.89 -2.16
C PHE A 8 -50.83 12.66 -0.82
N ILE A 9 -51.37 11.69 -0.08
CA ILE A 9 -50.68 10.56 0.58
C ILE A 9 -49.29 10.86 1.19
N VAL A 10 -49.30 10.93 2.52
CA VAL A 10 -48.14 10.73 3.41
C VAL A 10 -47.69 9.27 3.30
N VAL A 11 -46.48 9.02 2.79
CA VAL A 11 -45.75 7.76 3.03
C VAL A 11 -44.38 8.10 3.58
N LEU A 12 -44.33 8.08 4.90
CA LEU A 12 -43.13 8.06 5.72
C LEU A 12 -42.60 6.62 5.68
N MET A 13 -41.71 6.29 4.74
CA MET A 13 -41.06 4.97 4.71
C MET A 13 -39.78 5.01 5.54
N VAL A 14 -39.96 4.97 6.85
CA VAL A 14 -38.92 4.57 7.81
C VAL A 14 -38.87 3.04 7.74
N ILE A 15 -37.99 2.50 6.91
CA ILE A 15 -37.62 1.09 7.00
C ILE A 15 -36.39 1.02 7.89
N GLY A 16 -36.66 1.06 9.19
CA GLY A 16 -35.78 0.43 10.17
C GLY A 16 -36.10 -1.06 10.16
N LEU A 17 -35.21 -1.88 9.62
CA LEU A 17 -35.17 -3.31 9.90
C LEU A 17 -34.02 -3.58 10.86
N LEU A 18 -34.44 -3.68 12.11
CA LEU A 18 -34.01 -4.58 13.18
C LEU A 18 -32.81 -5.50 12.90
N VAL A 19 -31.86 -5.37 13.82
CA VAL A 19 -30.79 -6.28 14.22
C VAL A 19 -31.23 -7.76 14.28
N SER A 20 -30.40 -8.64 13.71
CA SER A 20 -30.19 -10.03 14.18
C SER A 20 -28.78 -10.46 13.74
N CYS A 21 -27.79 -10.35 14.64
CA CYS A 21 -27.19 -11.44 15.42
C CYS A 21 -26.26 -12.40 14.65
N ASN A 22 -24.97 -12.06 14.75
CA ASN A 22 -23.83 -12.90 15.08
C ASN A 22 -23.61 -14.18 14.26
N ASP A 23 -22.85 -14.03 13.17
CA ASP A 23 -21.83 -15.03 12.88
C ASP A 23 -20.48 -14.44 13.26
N SER A 24 -19.77 -15.15 14.12
CA SER A 24 -18.37 -14.94 14.47
C SER A 24 -17.55 -15.24 13.22
N SER A 25 -17.63 -14.38 12.20
CA SER A 25 -16.59 -14.34 11.19
C SER A 25 -15.37 -13.82 11.91
N GLU A 26 -14.35 -14.66 11.99
CA GLU A 26 -12.99 -14.19 12.25
C GLU A 26 -12.78 -13.00 11.32
N ASN A 27 -12.70 -11.79 11.88
CA ASN A 27 -12.36 -10.59 11.14
C ASN A 27 -10.89 -10.76 10.71
N MET A 28 -10.67 -11.57 9.68
CA MET A 28 -9.45 -11.50 8.90
C MET A 28 -9.47 -10.10 8.31
N PRO A 29 -8.49 -9.24 8.61
CA PRO A 29 -8.46 -7.91 8.01
C PRO A 29 -8.52 -8.10 6.49
N ASP A 30 -9.48 -7.43 5.85
CA ASP A 30 -9.62 -7.48 4.39
C ASP A 30 -8.24 -7.20 3.78
N GLU A 31 -7.79 -8.12 2.91
CA GLU A 31 -6.51 -7.93 2.24
C GLU A 31 -6.57 -6.63 1.43
N LEU A 32 -5.57 -5.77 1.59
CA LEU A 32 -5.48 -4.52 0.83
C LEU A 32 -5.59 -4.81 -0.67
N SER A 33 -6.42 -4.05 -1.35
CA SER A 33 -6.42 -4.02 -2.81
C SER A 33 -5.06 -3.56 -3.34
N ILE A 34 -4.73 -3.90 -4.60
CA ILE A 34 -3.48 -3.44 -5.19
C ILE A 34 -3.36 -1.91 -5.20
N GLN A 35 -4.48 -1.18 -5.35
CA GLN A 35 -4.45 0.28 -5.38
C GLN A 35 -4.11 0.87 -4.01
N GLU A 36 -4.67 0.32 -2.93
CA GLU A 36 -4.29 0.70 -1.57
C GLU A 36 -2.82 0.36 -1.30
N LYS A 37 -2.34 -0.81 -1.75
CA LYS A 37 -0.92 -1.18 -1.68
C LYS A 37 -0.03 -0.14 -2.39
N ILE A 38 -0.43 0.35 -3.57
CA ILE A 38 0.29 1.43 -4.28
C ILE A 38 0.22 2.74 -3.51
N GLU A 39 -0.94 3.14 -2.98
CA GLU A 39 -1.07 4.36 -2.19
C GLU A 39 -0.15 4.34 -0.97
N PHE A 40 -0.09 3.23 -0.25
CA PHE A 40 0.84 3.06 0.86
C PHE A 40 2.30 3.11 0.39
N LEU A 41 2.64 2.42 -0.70
CA LEU A 41 3.98 2.42 -1.27
C LEU A 41 4.44 3.85 -1.66
N GLU A 42 3.58 4.63 -2.29
CA GLU A 42 3.88 6.03 -2.69
C GLU A 42 3.87 7.01 -1.51
N SER A 43 3.25 6.66 -0.38
CA SER A 43 3.23 7.49 0.84
C SER A 43 4.52 7.44 1.66
N GLY A 44 5.45 6.54 1.33
CA GLY A 44 6.56 6.16 2.18
C GLY A 44 7.94 6.44 1.60
N GLU A 45 8.87 6.63 2.51
CA GLU A 45 10.30 6.44 2.28
C GLU A 45 10.68 5.06 2.81
N TRP A 46 11.28 4.23 1.97
CA TRP A 46 11.46 2.80 2.23
C TRP A 46 12.93 2.42 2.28
N LEU A 47 13.39 1.90 3.40
CA LEU A 47 14.76 1.43 3.58
C LEU A 47 14.86 -0.02 3.13
N SER A 48 15.88 -0.33 2.32
CA SER A 48 16.25 -1.71 2.01
C SER A 48 16.92 -2.38 3.22
N GLU A 49 17.26 -3.67 3.10
CA GLU A 49 18.04 -4.52 4.00
C GLU A 49 18.59 -3.87 5.30
N ASN A 50 18.29 -4.47 6.46
CA ASN A 50 18.69 -4.02 7.80
C ASN A 50 18.09 -2.68 8.28
N GLY A 51 17.19 -2.06 7.52
CA GLY A 51 16.44 -0.88 7.95
C GLY A 51 17.37 0.25 8.40
N ASP A 52 17.12 0.88 9.53
CA ASP A 52 17.91 2.00 10.06
C ASP A 52 19.29 1.60 10.63
N ASN A 53 19.58 0.31 10.73
CA ASN A 53 20.84 -0.16 11.33
C ASN A 53 22.02 -0.04 10.35
N GLU A 54 21.79 -0.26 9.04
CA GLU A 54 22.79 -0.10 7.96
C GLU A 54 22.18 0.38 6.62
N PRO A 55 21.25 1.36 6.56
CA PRO A 55 20.61 1.71 5.29
C PRO A 55 21.57 2.54 4.44
N ASN A 56 22.12 1.92 3.41
CA ASN A 56 22.84 2.65 2.37
C ASN A 56 21.91 3.09 1.25
N VAL A 57 20.70 2.54 1.17
CA VAL A 57 19.73 2.80 0.10
C VAL A 57 18.34 3.01 0.67
N MET A 58 17.70 4.09 0.21
CA MET A 58 16.30 4.41 0.44
C MET A 58 15.58 4.48 -0.90
N TYR A 59 14.36 3.96 -0.95
CA TYR A 59 13.48 3.99 -2.10
C TYR A 59 12.30 4.92 -1.86
N THR A 60 11.94 5.68 -2.88
CA THR A 60 10.67 6.38 -2.97
C THR A 60 9.94 5.96 -4.24
N PHE A 61 8.62 5.95 -4.19
CA PHE A 61 7.77 5.54 -5.30
C PHE A 61 6.83 6.70 -5.64
N SER A 62 6.68 7.00 -6.92
CA SER A 62 5.73 8.00 -7.36
C SER A 62 5.40 7.80 -8.84
N LYS A 63 4.11 7.79 -9.17
CA LYS A 63 3.62 7.83 -10.56
C LYS A 63 4.23 6.73 -11.44
N GLY A 64 4.28 5.50 -10.92
CA GLY A 64 4.83 4.35 -11.65
C GLY A 64 6.36 4.33 -11.76
N LYS A 65 7.07 5.10 -10.92
CA LYS A 65 8.54 5.15 -10.91
C LYS A 65 9.11 4.97 -9.51
N ARG A 66 10.14 4.13 -9.38
CA ARG A 66 10.95 4.01 -8.17
C ARG A 66 12.22 4.84 -8.29
N PHE A 67 12.59 5.55 -7.25
CA PHE A 67 13.82 6.34 -7.16
C PHE A 67 14.68 5.87 -6.00
N ASN A 68 15.98 6.11 -6.09
CA ASN A 68 16.95 5.73 -5.07
C ASN A 68 17.57 6.98 -4.46
N SER A 69 17.71 6.99 -3.14
CA SER A 69 18.57 7.92 -2.42
C SER A 69 19.61 7.10 -1.65
N TYR A 70 20.83 7.63 -1.56
CA TYR A 70 21.94 6.94 -0.93
C TYR A 70 22.41 7.69 0.32
N LYS A 71 22.87 6.93 1.30
CA LYS A 71 23.51 7.48 2.50
C LYS A 71 25.02 7.42 2.34
N SER A 72 25.70 8.54 2.58
CA SER A 72 27.17 8.60 2.62
C SER A 72 27.59 9.47 3.80
N GLU A 73 28.61 9.03 4.54
CA GLU A 73 29.10 9.69 5.77
C GLU A 73 28.00 9.95 6.81
N GLY A 74 27.03 9.05 6.89
CA GLY A 74 25.91 9.17 7.84
C GLY A 74 24.79 10.11 7.38
N VAL A 75 24.93 10.78 6.23
CA VAL A 75 23.98 11.78 5.73
C VAL A 75 23.25 11.24 4.51
N TRP A 76 21.93 11.49 4.45
CA TRP A 76 21.11 11.22 3.27
C TRP A 76 21.31 12.31 2.23
N HIS A 77 21.67 11.91 1.02
CA HIS A 77 21.83 12.82 -0.12
C HIS A 77 20.52 12.97 -0.89
N GLU A 78 20.44 13.99 -1.73
CA GLU A 78 19.31 14.15 -2.64
C GLU A 78 19.10 12.88 -3.48
N GLY A 79 17.84 12.50 -3.62
CA GLY A 79 17.48 11.32 -4.40
C GLY A 79 17.81 11.49 -5.88
N SER A 80 18.09 10.37 -6.53
CA SER A 80 18.31 10.35 -7.97
C SER A 80 17.11 10.92 -8.72
N THR A 81 17.36 11.82 -9.67
CA THR A 81 16.34 12.30 -10.62
C THR A 81 16.02 11.26 -11.70
N THR A 82 16.87 10.25 -11.84
CA THR A 82 16.66 9.11 -12.73
C THR A 82 16.00 7.98 -11.95
N SER A 83 14.88 7.46 -12.46
CA SER A 83 14.22 6.31 -11.83
C SER A 83 15.07 5.05 -11.95
N SER A 84 15.12 4.27 -10.88
CA SER A 84 15.80 2.98 -10.81
C SER A 84 14.95 1.81 -11.30
N ALA A 85 13.64 2.01 -11.38
CA ALA A 85 12.69 1.10 -12.01
C ALA A 85 11.42 1.86 -12.40
N ASN A 86 10.70 1.33 -13.38
CA ASN A 86 9.28 1.63 -13.59
C ASN A 86 8.45 0.53 -12.93
N TYR A 87 7.26 0.85 -12.43
CA TYR A 87 6.33 -0.14 -11.90
C TYR A 87 4.91 0.08 -12.39
N MET A 88 4.16 -1.01 -12.42
CA MET A 88 2.74 -1.04 -12.73
C MET A 88 2.05 -2.08 -11.86
N ALA A 89 0.86 -1.73 -11.40
CA ALA A 89 -0.04 -2.62 -10.70
C ALA A 89 -1.09 -3.16 -11.67
N GLU A 90 -1.25 -4.48 -11.72
CA GLU A 90 -2.31 -5.14 -12.47
C GLU A 90 -2.86 -6.29 -11.62
N GLU A 91 -4.19 -6.38 -11.55
CA GLU A 91 -4.89 -7.30 -10.64
C GLU A 91 -4.42 -7.15 -9.19
N ASN A 92 -3.65 -8.11 -8.67
CA ASN A 92 -3.06 -8.09 -7.32
C ASN A 92 -1.53 -8.16 -7.33
N LEU A 93 -0.91 -7.94 -8.50
CA LEU A 93 0.53 -8.08 -8.69
C LEU A 93 1.18 -6.73 -9.02
N LEU A 94 2.40 -6.55 -8.51
CA LEU A 94 3.25 -5.41 -8.81
C LEU A 94 4.37 -5.85 -9.75
N THR A 95 4.35 -5.37 -10.98
CA THR A 95 5.44 -5.60 -11.93
C THR A 95 6.39 -4.42 -11.92
N MET A 96 7.69 -4.69 -11.79
CA MET A 96 8.76 -3.71 -11.87
C MET A 96 9.71 -4.02 -13.01
N ASP A 97 10.00 -3.02 -13.83
CA ASP A 97 11.03 -3.04 -14.87
C ASP A 97 12.23 -2.24 -14.39
N PHE A 98 13.32 -2.94 -14.09
CA PHE A 98 14.61 -2.38 -13.67
C PHE A 98 15.54 -2.07 -14.85
N TYR A 99 14.99 -2.04 -16.07
CA TYR A 99 15.68 -1.85 -17.33
C TYR A 99 16.61 -3.02 -17.68
N PHE A 100 17.14 -2.99 -18.91
CA PHE A 100 18.08 -4.00 -19.43
C PHE A 100 17.54 -5.43 -19.38
N GLY A 101 16.22 -5.60 -19.58
CA GLY A 101 15.55 -6.91 -19.59
C GLY A 101 15.27 -7.49 -18.21
N ASN A 102 15.54 -6.74 -17.12
CA ASN A 102 15.24 -7.18 -15.76
C ASN A 102 13.82 -6.75 -15.38
N VAL A 103 12.85 -7.60 -15.68
CA VAL A 103 11.44 -7.39 -15.33
C VAL A 103 11.01 -8.47 -14.35
N TYR A 104 10.45 -8.04 -13.21
CA TYR A 104 10.01 -8.93 -12.15
C TYR A 104 8.60 -8.58 -11.72
N THR A 105 7.78 -9.61 -11.51
CA THR A 105 6.42 -9.49 -11.00
C THR A 105 6.38 -10.04 -9.59
N TYR A 106 5.80 -9.27 -8.67
CA TYR A 106 5.78 -9.57 -7.25
C TYR A 106 4.36 -9.65 -6.73
N ASN A 107 4.12 -10.61 -5.84
CA ASN A 107 3.08 -10.46 -4.82
C ASN A 107 3.64 -9.58 -3.69
N VAL A 108 2.89 -8.58 -3.29
CA VAL A 108 3.31 -7.58 -2.31
C VAL A 108 2.43 -7.70 -1.07
N GLU A 109 3.07 -7.88 0.07
CA GLU A 109 2.42 -7.97 1.37
C GLU A 109 2.87 -6.82 2.26
N PHE A 110 1.90 -6.18 2.92
CA PHE A 110 2.16 -5.20 3.95
C PHE A 110 1.92 -5.81 5.33
N SER A 111 2.73 -5.43 6.30
CA SER A 111 2.64 -5.92 7.68
C SER A 111 3.10 -4.83 8.66
N CYS A 112 2.92 -5.08 9.96
CA CYS A 112 3.32 -4.15 11.03
C CYS A 112 2.73 -2.73 10.84
N ASP A 113 1.39 -2.62 10.84
CA ASP A 113 0.68 -1.36 10.57
C ASP A 113 1.14 -0.68 9.26
N TYR A 114 1.36 -1.51 8.24
CA TYR A 114 1.84 -1.10 6.90
C TYR A 114 3.25 -0.50 6.88
N ASN A 115 4.06 -0.75 7.91
CA ASN A 115 5.45 -0.26 8.00
C ASN A 115 6.49 -1.23 7.47
N ILE A 116 6.11 -2.46 7.12
CA ILE A 116 6.99 -3.45 6.48
C ILE A 116 6.34 -3.94 5.20
N ILE A 117 7.08 -3.92 4.10
CA ILE A 117 6.67 -4.48 2.81
C ILE A 117 7.53 -5.69 2.52
N LYS A 118 6.89 -6.79 2.13
CA LYS A 118 7.57 -7.97 1.59
C LYS A 118 7.20 -8.16 0.13
N PHE A 119 8.21 -8.40 -0.68
CA PHE A 119 8.07 -8.69 -2.10
C PHE A 119 8.32 -10.18 -2.31
N PHE A 120 7.34 -10.89 -2.84
CA PHE A 120 7.43 -12.31 -3.14
C PHE A 120 7.46 -12.53 -4.65
N LYS A 121 8.42 -13.32 -5.12
CA LYS A 121 8.52 -13.77 -6.51
C LYS A 121 8.48 -15.29 -6.53
N ASP A 122 7.56 -15.88 -7.28
CA ASP A 122 7.34 -17.33 -7.32
C ASP A 122 7.21 -17.93 -5.91
N ASP A 123 6.39 -17.28 -5.06
CA ASP A 123 6.15 -17.61 -3.64
C ASP A 123 7.40 -17.59 -2.73
N LYS A 124 8.52 -17.02 -3.20
CA LYS A 124 9.74 -16.85 -2.43
C LYS A 124 9.95 -15.38 -2.09
N LEU A 125 10.30 -15.10 -0.84
CA LEU A 125 10.67 -13.75 -0.41
C LEU A 125 11.90 -13.27 -1.20
N ALA A 126 11.71 -12.21 -1.98
CA ALA A 126 12.73 -11.63 -2.84
C ALA A 126 13.35 -10.35 -2.23
N ASP A 127 12.55 -9.52 -1.57
CA ASP A 127 13.00 -8.30 -0.92
C ASP A 127 12.09 -7.95 0.27
N THR A 128 12.61 -7.16 1.22
CA THR A 128 11.85 -6.59 2.33
C THR A 128 12.25 -5.13 2.51
N LEU A 129 11.24 -4.27 2.57
CA LEU A 129 11.43 -2.84 2.79
C LEU A 129 10.81 -2.39 4.11
N TYR A 130 11.47 -1.44 4.76
CA TYR A 130 11.07 -0.90 6.06
C TYR A 130 10.75 0.58 5.94
N LYS A 131 9.59 1.01 6.42
CA LYS A 131 9.21 2.43 6.37
C LYS A 131 10.13 3.24 7.29
N ARG A 132 10.81 4.22 6.72
CA ARG A 132 11.70 5.12 7.46
C ARG A 132 10.92 5.89 8.52
N ASN A 133 11.57 6.17 9.66
CA ASN A 133 11.00 6.90 10.79
C ASN A 133 9.69 6.28 11.34
N SER A 134 9.54 4.96 11.26
CA SER A 134 8.40 4.23 11.80
C SER A 134 8.81 3.28 12.93
N ASN A 135 7.82 2.61 13.54
CA ASN A 135 8.00 1.65 14.62
C ASN A 135 8.25 0.21 14.13
N TYR A 136 8.64 -0.01 12.87
CA TYR A 136 8.80 -1.37 12.32
C TYR A 136 9.71 -2.28 13.16
N LYS A 137 10.71 -1.71 13.86
CA LYS A 137 11.63 -2.45 14.74
C LYS A 137 10.92 -3.17 15.88
N ASP A 138 9.76 -2.68 16.33
CA ASP A 138 8.98 -3.33 17.37
C ASP A 138 8.36 -4.65 16.90
N CYS A 139 8.20 -4.82 15.58
CA CYS A 139 7.67 -6.01 14.95
C CYS A 139 8.74 -7.03 14.52
N LEU A 140 10.03 -6.73 14.72
CA LEU A 140 11.15 -7.61 14.35
C LEU A 140 11.62 -8.52 15.51
N LYS A 141 10.90 -8.52 16.63
CA LYS A 141 11.26 -9.24 17.86
C LYS A 141 10.79 -10.69 17.84
#